data_AF-A0A0Q9EL45-F1
#
_entry.id   AF-A0A0Q9EL45-F1
#
_cell.length_a   1.000
_cell.length_b   1.000
_cell.length_c   1.000
_cell.angle_alpha   90.00
_cell.angle_beta   90.00
_cell.angle_gamma   90.00
#
_symmetry.space_group_name_H-M   'P 1'
#
loop_
_entity.id
_entity.type
_entity.pdbx_description
1 polymer ?
#
loop_
_entity_poly.entity_id
_entity_poly.type
_entity_poly.pdbx_seq_one_letter_code
_entity_poly.pdbx_strand_id
1 'polypeptide(L)'
;MLEAATPQAATPQREKADTTTLVALVAAESAPSLRLQAFDVSATTAGLAAALVLLVAAAAFALAVWTRRWRDRPGLAERESRNGDVLLHLAREIEAHAAQLERAGRSAGEQRRWARLCRRIAGEHLECVNALLLESLRREAARPPPDPR
;
A
#
# COMPACT_ATOMS: atom_id res chain seq x y z
N MET A 1 -10.61 58.66 36.17
CA MET A 1 -11.99 58.67 36.73
C MET A 1 -11.99 57.64 37.84
N LEU A 2 -11.84 58.09 39.09
CA LEU A 2 -12.94 58.26 40.06
C LEU A 2 -13.74 56.96 40.21
N GLU A 3 -13.57 56.25 41.34
CA GLU A 3 -14.51 56.30 42.49
C GLU A 3 -15.90 55.78 42.08
N ALA A 4 -16.51 54.78 42.72
CA ALA A 4 -16.61 54.58 44.15
C ALA A 4 -17.28 53.22 44.45
N ALA A 5 -17.39 52.96 45.76
CA ALA A 5 -18.48 52.24 46.44
C ALA A 5 -18.24 50.78 46.85
N THR A 6 -17.57 50.63 48.00
CA THR A 6 -18.06 49.86 49.18
C THR A 6 -19.53 50.20 49.51
N PRO A 7 -20.36 49.36 50.18
CA PRO A 7 -20.08 48.64 51.45
C PRO A 7 -20.56 47.16 51.47
N GLN A 8 -19.94 46.24 52.23
CA GLN A 8 -20.12 45.98 53.67
C GLN A 8 -21.55 45.53 54.06
N ALA A 9 -21.71 44.26 54.45
CA ALA A 9 -22.08 43.87 55.82
C ALA A 9 -22.55 42.41 55.92
N ALA A 10 -22.36 41.87 57.12
CA ALA A 10 -23.02 40.69 57.71
C ALA A 10 -22.42 39.31 57.40
N THR A 11 -21.29 39.02 58.07
CA THR A 11 -21.14 37.75 58.79
C THR A 11 -22.24 37.62 59.85
N PRO A 12 -22.71 36.40 60.17
CA PRO A 12 -22.18 35.84 61.41
C PRO A 12 -22.03 34.31 61.45
N GLN A 13 -21.28 33.89 62.47
CA GLN A 13 -21.36 32.60 63.19
C GLN A 13 -20.86 31.37 62.44
N ARG A 14 -19.60 30.96 62.62
CA ARG A 14 -19.01 30.34 63.84
C ARG A 14 -19.66 29.00 64.18
N GLU A 15 -19.36 28.00 63.36
CA GLU A 15 -19.55 26.60 63.70
C GLU A 15 -18.16 25.96 63.87
N LYS A 16 -17.87 25.57 65.11
CA LYS A 16 -16.68 24.82 65.50
C LYS A 16 -16.83 23.42 64.90
N ALA A 17 -15.98 23.05 63.96
CA ALA A 17 -15.84 21.67 63.52
C ALA A 17 -14.35 21.33 63.41
N ASP A 18 -13.83 20.92 64.56
CA ASP A 18 -13.02 19.72 64.73
C ASP A 18 -11.77 19.56 63.85
N THR A 19 -10.65 19.71 64.55
CA THR A 19 -9.26 19.34 64.24
C THR A 19 -9.07 17.91 63.70
N THR A 20 -10.11 17.07 63.74
CA THR A 20 -10.15 15.73 63.16
C THR A 20 -10.15 15.74 61.61
N THR A 21 -10.57 16.85 60.99
CA THR A 21 -10.69 16.97 59.53
C THR A 21 -9.35 17.23 58.83
N LEU A 22 -8.35 17.79 59.53
CA LEU A 22 -7.04 18.10 58.95
C LEU A 22 -6.10 16.89 58.84
N VAL A 23 -6.32 15.84 59.64
CA VAL A 23 -5.54 14.59 59.54
C VAL A 23 -6.06 13.70 58.41
N ALA A 24 -7.35 13.79 58.07
CA ALA A 24 -7.93 13.07 56.93
C ALA A 24 -7.50 13.66 55.57
N LEU A 25 -7.18 14.95 55.50
CA LEU A 25 -6.73 15.58 54.24
C LEU A 25 -5.29 15.19 53.88
N VAL A 26 -4.41 15.04 54.89
CA VAL A 26 -2.99 14.69 54.66
C VAL A 26 -2.80 13.20 54.32
N ALA A 27 -3.70 12.32 54.76
CA ALA A 27 -3.66 10.89 54.42
C ALA A 27 -4.30 10.56 53.06
N ALA A 28 -5.09 11.47 52.47
CA ALA A 28 -5.73 11.28 51.17
C ALA A 28 -4.86 11.73 49.98
N GLU A 29 -3.75 12.43 50.23
CA GLU A 29 -2.88 12.99 49.21
C GLU A 29 -1.61 12.17 48.97
N SER A 30 -1.69 10.86 49.20
CA SER A 30 -0.59 9.93 48.93
C SER A 30 -1.12 8.62 48.36
N ALA A 31 -0.95 8.49 47.04
CA ALA A 31 -1.27 7.36 46.16
C ALA A 31 -2.74 7.27 45.70
N PRO A 32 -2.99 7.53 44.41
CA PRO A 32 -2.83 6.43 43.46
C PRO A 32 -2.29 6.85 42.09
N SER A 33 -1.00 7.20 42.01
CA SER A 33 -0.31 7.41 40.72
C SER A 33 0.04 6.08 40.00
N LEU A 34 -0.28 4.92 40.58
CA LEU A 34 0.11 3.60 40.06
C LEU A 34 -1.01 2.83 39.34
N ARG A 35 -2.22 3.37 39.24
CA ARG A 35 -3.34 2.68 38.54
C ARG A 35 -3.45 2.98 37.05
N LEU A 36 -2.71 3.94 36.51
CA LEU A 36 -2.75 4.28 35.09
C LEU A 36 -1.74 3.49 34.22
N GLN A 37 -0.75 2.81 34.81
CA GLN A 37 0.25 2.07 34.00
C GLN A 37 -0.12 0.62 33.67
N ALA A 38 -1.10 0.02 34.36
CA ALA A 38 -1.47 -1.38 34.14
C ALA A 38 -2.44 -1.60 32.97
N PHE A 39 -3.11 -0.55 32.48
CA PHE A 39 -4.13 -0.68 31.43
C PHE A 39 -3.59 -0.58 30.00
N ASP A 40 -2.36 -0.12 29.80
CA ASP A 40 -1.81 0.06 28.45
C ASP A 40 -1.10 -1.19 27.89
N VAL A 41 -0.67 -2.14 28.72
CA VAL A 41 0.03 -3.34 28.22
C VAL A 41 -0.95 -4.33 27.55
N SER A 42 -2.18 -4.45 28.07
CA SER A 42 -3.21 -5.31 27.46
C SER A 42 -3.82 -4.67 26.20
N ALA A 43 -3.97 -3.35 26.17
CA ALA A 43 -4.45 -2.63 24.99
C ALA A 43 -3.42 -2.64 23.84
N THR A 44 -2.13 -2.52 24.16
CA THR A 44 -1.04 -2.59 23.18
C THR A 44 -0.85 -4.00 22.62
N THR A 45 -0.93 -5.04 23.46
CA THR A 45 -0.84 -6.44 22.99
C THR A 45 -2.03 -6.85 22.14
N ALA A 46 -3.26 -6.46 22.50
CA ALA A 46 -4.44 -6.68 21.68
C ALA A 46 -4.38 -5.91 20.35
N GLY A 47 -3.88 -4.66 20.37
CA GLY A 47 -3.67 -3.85 19.16
C GLY A 47 -2.62 -4.45 18.23
N LEU A 48 -1.50 -4.95 18.75
CA LEU A 48 -0.46 -5.63 17.98
C LEU A 48 -0.95 -6.93 17.37
N ALA A 49 -1.71 -7.74 18.12
CA ALA A 49 -2.29 -8.98 17.61
C ALA A 49 -3.27 -8.71 16.45
N ALA A 50 -4.14 -7.70 16.59
CA ALA A 50 -5.06 -7.30 15.53
C ALA A 50 -4.34 -6.79 14.28
N ALA A 51 -3.28 -5.98 14.45
CA ALA A 51 -2.46 -5.50 13.34
C ALA A 51 -1.73 -6.64 12.61
N LEU A 52 -1.23 -7.63 13.34
CA LEU A 52 -0.57 -8.80 12.76
C LEU A 52 -1.57 -9.65 11.95
N VAL A 53 -2.78 -9.86 12.45
CA VAL A 53 -3.84 -10.59 11.73
C VAL A 53 -4.23 -9.86 10.44
N LEU A 54 -4.36 -8.53 10.48
CA LEU A 54 -4.61 -7.71 9.29
C LEU A 54 -3.49 -7.82 8.26
N LEU A 55 -2.23 -7.79 8.70
CA LEU A 55 -1.07 -7.97 7.82
C LEU A 55 -1.06 -9.36 7.18
N VAL A 56 -1.31 -10.41 7.95
CA VAL A 56 -1.37 -11.79 7.43
C VAL A 56 -2.54 -11.95 6.46
N ALA A 57 -3.72 -11.40 6.77
CA ALA A 57 -4.88 -11.43 5.88
C ALA A 57 -4.61 -10.64 4.58
N ALA A 58 -3.96 -9.48 4.66
CA ALA A 58 -3.57 -8.69 3.50
C ALA A 58 -2.53 -9.45 2.64
N ALA A 59 -1.55 -10.10 3.27
CA ALA A 59 -0.55 -10.92 2.59
C ALA A 59 -1.20 -12.15 1.92
N ALA A 60 -2.10 -12.84 2.60
CA ALA A 60 -2.85 -13.96 2.06
C ALA A 60 -3.75 -13.54 0.89
N PHE A 61 -4.40 -12.37 0.99
CA PHE A 61 -5.21 -11.81 -0.09
C PHE A 61 -4.35 -11.41 -1.29
N ALA A 62 -3.20 -10.76 -1.06
CA ALA A 62 -2.24 -10.42 -2.10
C ALA A 62 -1.71 -11.69 -2.80
N LEU A 63 -1.39 -12.74 -2.03
CA LEU A 63 -0.98 -14.03 -2.56
C LEU A 63 -2.10 -14.72 -3.35
N ALA A 64 -3.35 -14.65 -2.87
CA ALA A 64 -4.51 -15.19 -3.58
C ALA A 64 -4.79 -14.46 -4.89
N VAL A 65 -4.66 -13.13 -4.92
CA VAL A 65 -4.78 -12.32 -6.14
C VAL A 65 -3.63 -12.63 -7.10
N TRP A 66 -2.40 -12.76 -6.59
CA TRP A 66 -1.23 -13.12 -7.39
C TRP A 66 -1.36 -14.51 -8.01
N THR A 67 -1.73 -15.52 -7.21
CA THR A 67 -1.95 -16.89 -7.70
C THR A 67 -3.11 -16.99 -8.68
N ARG A 68 -4.20 -16.22 -8.49
CA ARG A 68 -5.29 -16.12 -9.49
C ARG A 68 -4.81 -15.49 -10.79
N ARG A 69 -4.04 -14.40 -10.75
CA ARG A 69 -3.37 -13.82 -11.93
C ARG A 69 -2.49 -14.83 -12.66
N TRP A 70 -1.92 -15.80 -11.93
CA TRP A 70 -1.05 -16.82 -12.50
C TRP A 70 -1.82 -18.00 -13.08
N ARG A 71 -3.11 -18.15 -12.75
CA ARG A 71 -3.98 -19.22 -13.27
C ARG A 71 -4.52 -18.91 -14.66
N ASP A 72 -4.68 -17.64 -15.00
CA ASP A 72 -5.11 -17.17 -16.34
C ASP A 72 -3.93 -16.92 -17.32
N ARG A 73 -2.77 -17.50 -17.01
CA ARG A 73 -1.52 -17.35 -17.77
C ARG A 73 -1.59 -17.55 -19.28
N PRO A 74 -2.30 -18.54 -19.84
CA PRO A 74 -2.35 -18.69 -21.29
C PRO A 74 -3.03 -17.47 -21.94
N GLY A 75 -4.12 -16.97 -21.36
CA GLY A 75 -4.81 -15.78 -21.85
C GLY A 75 -4.00 -14.48 -21.68
N LEU A 76 -3.16 -14.39 -20.65
CA LEU A 76 -2.25 -13.26 -20.45
C LEU A 76 -1.05 -13.28 -21.40
N ALA A 77 -0.42 -14.44 -21.60
CA ALA A 77 0.68 -14.58 -22.55
C ALA A 77 0.21 -14.28 -23.99
N GLU A 78 -1.00 -14.70 -24.35
CA GLU A 78 -1.55 -14.45 -25.68
C GLU A 78 -2.03 -13.00 -25.88
N ARG A 79 -2.49 -12.33 -24.82
CA ARG A 79 -2.74 -10.88 -24.84
C ARG A 79 -1.43 -10.10 -24.96
N GLU A 80 -0.39 -10.52 -24.26
CA GLU A 80 0.89 -9.84 -24.27
C GLU A 80 1.64 -10.03 -25.60
N SER A 81 1.54 -11.22 -26.20
CA SER A 81 2.00 -11.47 -27.57
C SER A 81 1.32 -10.53 -28.56
N ARG A 82 -0.02 -10.39 -28.46
CA ARG A 82 -0.77 -9.45 -29.30
C ARG A 82 -0.34 -7.99 -29.10
N ASN A 83 -0.06 -7.58 -27.86
CA ASN A 83 0.45 -6.24 -27.57
C ASN A 83 1.82 -5.99 -28.24
N GLY A 84 2.73 -6.97 -28.17
CA GLY A 84 4.02 -6.92 -28.86
C GLY A 84 3.87 -6.80 -30.38
N ASP A 85 2.98 -7.59 -30.98
CA ASP A 85 2.71 -7.56 -32.42
C ASP A 85 2.15 -6.22 -32.88
N VAL A 86 1.25 -5.61 -32.09
CA VAL A 86 0.69 -4.28 -32.35
C VAL A 86 1.79 -3.22 -32.31
N LEU A 87 2.73 -3.27 -31.36
CA LEU A 87 3.85 -2.33 -31.30
C LEU A 87 4.79 -2.47 -32.51
N LEU A 88 5.04 -3.70 -32.98
CA LEU A 88 5.82 -3.94 -34.20
C LEU A 88 5.09 -3.49 -35.46
N HIS A 89 3.77 -3.65 -35.50
CA HIS A 89 2.94 -3.10 -36.58
C HIS A 89 3.02 -1.58 -36.61
N LEU A 90 2.81 -0.92 -35.47
CA LEU A 90 2.89 0.53 -35.33
C LEU A 90 4.27 1.07 -35.73
N ALA A 91 5.36 0.39 -35.33
CA ALA A 91 6.71 0.77 -35.73
C ALA A 91 6.88 0.77 -37.26
N ARG A 92 6.30 -0.21 -37.96
CA ARG A 92 6.33 -0.30 -39.43
C ARG A 92 5.53 0.83 -40.08
N GLU A 93 4.37 1.18 -39.54
CA GLU A 93 3.57 2.31 -40.03
C GLU A 93 4.31 3.64 -39.86
N ILE A 94 4.94 3.87 -38.70
CA ILE A 94 5.73 5.06 -38.44
C ILE A 94 6.91 5.16 -39.42
N GLU A 95 7.59 4.06 -39.70
CA GLU A 95 8.68 4.03 -40.69
C GLU A 95 8.19 4.31 -42.12
N ALA A 96 7.05 3.75 -42.51
CA ALA A 96 6.44 4.03 -43.81
C ALA A 96 6.11 5.53 -43.95
N HIS A 97 5.55 6.13 -42.90
CA HIS A 97 5.28 7.56 -42.85
C HIS A 97 6.57 8.41 -42.85
N ALA A 98 7.59 8.00 -42.10
CA ALA A 98 8.90 8.64 -42.10
C ALA A 98 9.51 8.66 -43.52
N ALA A 99 9.42 7.55 -44.25
CA ALA A 99 9.87 7.46 -45.63
C ALA A 99 9.06 8.35 -46.60
N GLN A 100 7.78 8.61 -46.32
CA GLN A 100 6.98 9.58 -47.07
C GLN A 100 7.43 11.01 -46.80
N LEU A 101 7.71 11.36 -45.54
CA LEU A 101 8.20 12.68 -45.14
C LEU A 101 9.55 12.99 -45.79
N GLU A 102 10.48 12.04 -45.78
CA GLU A 102 11.80 12.22 -46.40
C GLU A 102 11.70 12.40 -47.92
N ARG A 103 10.82 11.64 -48.59
CA ARG A 103 10.52 11.85 -50.02
C ARG A 103 9.93 13.23 -50.30
N ALA A 104 9.21 13.81 -49.35
CA ALA A 104 8.69 15.17 -49.42
C ALA A 104 9.72 16.23 -48.97
N GLY A 105 10.98 15.86 -48.74
CA GLY A 105 12.04 16.77 -48.30
C GLY A 105 11.90 17.25 -46.85
N ARG A 106 11.05 16.60 -46.04
CA ARG A 106 10.82 16.94 -44.63
C ARG A 106 11.68 16.04 -43.73
N SER A 107 12.08 16.55 -42.57
CA SER A 107 12.81 15.75 -41.60
C SER A 107 11.88 14.69 -40.97
N ALA A 108 12.40 13.47 -40.82
CA ALA A 108 11.67 12.35 -40.20
C ALA A 108 12.41 11.74 -38.99
N GLY A 109 13.36 12.49 -38.43
CA GLY A 109 14.24 12.01 -37.36
C GLY A 109 13.47 11.59 -36.09
N GLU A 110 12.42 12.33 -35.76
CA GLU A 110 11.57 12.04 -34.61
C GLU A 110 10.77 10.74 -34.82
N GLN A 111 10.11 10.60 -35.97
CA GLN A 111 9.33 9.42 -36.35
C GLN A 111 10.21 8.17 -36.31
N ARG A 112 11.43 8.24 -36.86
CA ARG A 112 12.40 7.14 -36.76
C ARG A 112 12.79 6.81 -35.31
N ARG A 113 12.86 7.81 -34.42
CA ARG A 113 13.10 7.58 -32.98
C ARG A 113 11.92 6.87 -32.33
N TRP A 114 10.70 7.28 -32.61
CA TRP A 114 9.48 6.62 -32.13
C TRP A 114 9.40 5.15 -32.61
N ALA A 115 9.66 4.89 -33.89
CA ALA A 115 9.68 3.52 -34.42
C ALA A 115 10.71 2.61 -33.71
N ARG A 116 11.91 3.13 -33.43
CA ARG A 116 12.93 2.40 -32.65
C ARG A 116 12.47 2.11 -31.22
N LEU A 117 11.79 3.07 -30.58
CA LEU A 117 11.25 2.89 -29.24
C LEU A 117 10.19 1.78 -29.24
N CYS A 118 9.24 1.80 -30.18
CA CYS A 118 8.22 0.76 -30.31
C CYS A 118 8.83 -0.63 -30.51
N ARG A 119 9.85 -0.76 -31.37
CA ARG A 119 10.57 -2.03 -31.57
C ARG A 119 11.29 -2.51 -30.31
N ARG A 120 11.90 -1.61 -29.55
CA ARG A 120 12.57 -1.96 -28.28
C ARG A 120 11.57 -2.48 -27.26
N ILE A 121 10.49 -1.73 -27.03
CA ILE A 121 9.43 -2.13 -26.08
C ILE A 121 8.81 -3.46 -26.50
N ALA A 122 8.52 -3.66 -27.79
CA ALA A 122 8.03 -4.93 -28.30
C ALA A 122 9.02 -6.08 -28.05
N GLY A 123 10.33 -5.86 -28.25
CA GLY A 123 11.38 -6.83 -27.93
C GLY A 123 11.38 -7.23 -26.46
N GLU A 124 11.34 -6.25 -25.56
CA GLU A 124 11.26 -6.49 -24.11
C GLU A 124 10.01 -7.30 -23.72
N HIS A 125 8.85 -7.02 -24.34
CA HIS A 125 7.63 -7.82 -24.13
C HIS A 125 7.79 -9.27 -24.61
N LEU A 126 8.35 -9.48 -25.81
CA LEU A 126 8.56 -10.82 -26.35
C LEU A 126 9.56 -11.63 -25.52
N GLU A 127 10.62 -10.99 -25.01
CA GLU A 127 11.58 -11.62 -24.09
C GLU A 127 10.89 -12.08 -22.79
N CYS A 128 10.03 -11.24 -22.22
CA CYS A 128 9.24 -11.58 -21.03
C CYS A 128 8.30 -12.77 -21.29
N VAL A 129 7.55 -12.75 -22.40
CA VAL A 129 6.67 -13.87 -22.79
C VAL A 129 7.47 -15.14 -23.01
N ASN A 130 8.63 -15.08 -23.68
CA ASN A 130 9.50 -16.23 -23.89
C ASN A 130 10.00 -16.81 -22.57
N ALA A 131 10.42 -15.96 -21.62
CA ALA A 131 10.86 -16.40 -20.31
C ALA A 131 9.74 -17.12 -19.55
N LEU A 132 8.51 -16.60 -19.61
CA LEU A 132 7.34 -17.24 -19.00
C LEU A 132 7.00 -18.59 -19.65
N LEU A 133 7.09 -18.68 -20.97
CA LEU A 133 6.78 -19.90 -21.71
C LEU A 133 7.83 -20.99 -21.45
N LEU A 134 9.12 -20.64 -21.47
CA LEU A 134 10.20 -21.55 -21.10
C LEU A 134 10.07 -22.06 -19.66
N GLU A 135 9.70 -21.18 -18.73
CA GLU A 135 9.44 -21.57 -17.34
C GLU A 135 8.25 -22.53 -17.21
N SER A 136 7.17 -22.34 -18.01
CA SER A 136 6.05 -23.30 -18.02
C SER A 136 6.46 -24.67 -18.54
N LEU A 137 7.28 -24.73 -19.60
CA LEU A 137 7.78 -25.98 -20.16
C LEU A 137 8.68 -26.73 -19.18
N ARG A 138 9.54 -26.01 -18.45
CA ARG A 138 10.37 -26.61 -17.39
C ARG A 138 9.54 -27.25 -16.28
N ARG A 139 8.44 -26.59 -15.88
CA ARG A 139 7.51 -27.13 -14.86
C ARG A 139 6.77 -28.37 -15.35
N GLU A 140 6.33 -28.37 -16.60
CA GLU A 140 5.68 -29.53 -17.22
C GLU A 140 6.65 -30.72 -17.29
N ALA A 141 7.90 -30.48 -17.69
CA ALA A 141 8.94 -31.51 -17.75
C ALA A 141 9.34 -32.07 -16.38
N ALA A 142 9.26 -31.26 -15.32
CA ALA A 142 9.54 -31.67 -13.94
C ALA A 142 8.37 -32.44 -13.29
N ARG A 143 7.20 -32.49 -13.94
CA ARG A 143 6.03 -33.18 -13.40
C ARG A 143 6.23 -34.69 -13.51
N PRO A 144 6.14 -35.45 -12.41
CA PRO A 144 6.24 -36.91 -12.48
C PRO A 144 5.12 -37.49 -13.35
N PRO A 145 5.36 -38.59 -14.07
CA PRO A 145 4.34 -39.23 -14.89
C PRO A 145 3.14 -39.62 -14.02
N PRO A 146 1.91 -39.57 -14.58
CA PRO A 146 0.72 -39.97 -13.85
C PRO A 146 0.82 -41.44 -13.41
N ASP A 147 0.46 -41.70 -12.15
CA ASP A 147 0.45 -43.03 -11.54
C ASP A 147 -0.47 -43.96 -12.36
N PRO A 148 0.05 -45.06 -12.95
CA PRO A 148 -0.76 -45.98 -13.74
C PRO A 148 -1.63 -46.82 -12.80
N ARG A 149 -2.83 -46.33 -12.50
CA ARG A 149 -3.86 -47.09 -11.79
C ARG A 149 -4.89 -47.67 -12.74
#